data_AF-I3D4X6-F1
#
_entry.id   AF-I3D4X6-F1
#
_cell.length_a   1.000
_cell.length_b   1.000
_cell.length_c   1.000
_cell.angle_alpha   90.00
_cell.angle_beta   90.00
_cell.angle_gamma   90.00
#
_symmetry.space_group_name_H-M   'P 1'
#
loop_
_entity.id
_entity.type
_entity.pdbx_description
1 polymer ?
#
loop_
_entity_poly.entity_id
_entity_poly.type
_entity_poly.pdbx_seq_one_letter_code
_entity_poly.pdbx_strand_id
1 'polypeptide(L)' 'MNSVSKDVSSDFPYTKKIYLNNASVALMPTQSIEAMKDFLTSYNSMGPDSKESEPFIAEKLRNVRKTISKI' A
#
# COMPACT_ATOMS: atom_id res chain seq x y z
N MET A 1 -0.90 9.77 28.39
CA MET A 1 -1.77 9.80 27.20
C MET A 1 -2.63 8.54 27.24
N ASN A 2 -3.95 8.68 27.36
CA ASN A 2 -4.86 7.54 27.18
C ASN A 2 -4.92 7.22 25.68
N SER A 3 -3.91 6.52 25.19
CA SER A 3 -3.94 5.89 23.87
C SER A 3 -4.87 4.70 23.99
N VAL A 4 -6.17 4.94 23.85
CA VAL A 4 -7.09 3.89 23.39
C VAL A 4 -6.53 3.46 22.04
N SER A 5 -5.80 2.35 22.03
CA SER A 5 -5.27 1.79 20.79
C SER A 5 -6.47 1.47 19.93
N LYS A 6 -6.64 2.18 18.82
CA LYS A 6 -7.61 1.80 17.80
C LYS A 6 -7.27 0.37 17.39
N ASP A 7 -8.24 -0.54 17.51
CA ASP A 7 -8.09 -1.88 16.96
C ASP A 7 -8.00 -1.76 15.43
N VAL A 8 -6.88 -2.21 14.87
CA VAL A 8 -6.59 -2.22 13.43
C VAL A 8 -6.57 -3.65 12.89
N SER A 9 -6.94 -4.66 13.68
CA SER A 9 -6.89 -6.06 13.26
C SER A 9 -7.75 -6.33 12.02
N SER A 10 -8.87 -5.64 11.89
CA SER A 10 -9.77 -5.69 10.73
C SER A 10 -9.19 -5.10 9.45
N ASP A 11 -8.13 -4.28 9.55
CA ASP A 11 -7.49 -3.66 8.39
C ASP A 11 -6.60 -4.69 7.66
N PHE A 12 -6.31 -5.83 8.26
CA PHE A 12 -5.51 -6.92 7.69
C PHE A 12 -6.39 -8.11 7.28
N PRO A 13 -5.99 -8.87 6.25
CA PRO A 13 -6.69 -10.09 5.87
C PRO A 13 -6.76 -11.08 7.03
N TYR A 14 -7.95 -11.66 7.22
CA TYR A 14 -8.15 -12.68 8.25
C TYR A 14 -7.26 -13.91 7.99
N THR A 15 -6.57 -14.36 9.03
CA THR A 15 -5.83 -15.61 9.04
C THR A 15 -6.27 -16.46 10.23
N LYS A 16 -6.46 -17.77 10.00
CA LYS A 16 -6.70 -18.74 11.09
C LYS A 16 -5.44 -19.04 11.93
N LYS A 17 -4.30 -18.43 11.57
CA LYS A 17 -2.99 -18.69 12.19
C LYS A 17 -2.52 -17.47 12.97
N ILE A 18 -1.85 -17.72 14.10
CA ILE A 18 -1.12 -16.68 14.83
C ILE A 18 0.17 -16.37 14.04
N TYR A 19 0.25 -15.18 13.45
CA TYR A 19 1.40 -14.76 12.65
C TYR A 19 2.39 -13.96 13.51
N LEU A 20 3.55 -14.55 13.78
CA LEU A 20 4.59 -13.96 14.66
C LEU A 20 5.86 -13.54 13.90
N ASN A 21 5.84 -13.50 12.57
CA ASN A 21 7.03 -13.24 11.75
C ASN A 21 7.10 -11.80 11.18
N ASN A 22 6.50 -10.82 11.86
CA ASN A 22 6.34 -9.45 11.37
C ASN A 22 7.67 -8.72 11.11
N ALA A 23 8.73 -9.07 11.85
CA ALA A 23 10.07 -8.48 11.66
C ALA A 23 10.74 -8.96 10.37
N SER A 24 10.34 -10.11 9.82
CA SER A 24 10.80 -10.60 8.53
C SER A 24 9.94 -10.02 7.40
N VAL A 25 8.64 -10.30 7.43
CA VAL A 25 7.67 -9.78 6.47
C VAL A 25 6.37 -9.53 7.21
N ALA A 26 5.86 -8.31 7.22
CA ALA A 26 4.58 -8.02 7.84
C ALA A 26 3.41 -8.43 6.93
N LEU A 27 2.26 -8.73 7.53
CA LEU A 27 1.01 -8.84 6.77
C LEU A 27 0.70 -7.49 6.12
N MET A 28 0.30 -7.50 4.85
CA MET A 28 -0.13 -6.28 4.18
C MET A 28 -1.58 -5.92 4.57
N PRO A 29 -1.87 -4.66 4.94
CA PRO A 29 -3.25 -4.20 5.10
C PRO A 29 -4.04 -4.34 3.80
N THR A 30 -5.33 -4.62 3.90
CA THR A 30 -6.27 -4.75 2.77
C THR A 30 -6.23 -3.52 1.87
N GLN A 31 -6.17 -2.31 2.45
CA GLN A 31 -6.04 -1.06 1.70
C GLN A 31 -4.79 -1.02 0.81
N SER A 32 -3.66 -1.53 1.30
CA SER A 32 -2.41 -1.59 0.52
C SER A 32 -2.52 -2.58 -0.64
N ILE A 33 -3.23 -3.69 -0.43
CA ILE A 33 -3.50 -4.70 -1.48
C ILE A 33 -4.39 -4.07 -2.57
N GLU A 34 -5.45 -3.38 -2.19
CA GLU A 34 -6.36 -2.70 -3.12
C GLU A 34 -5.65 -1.59 -3.90
N ALA A 35 -4.87 -0.75 -3.22
CA ALA A 35 -4.11 0.33 -3.86
C ALA A 35 -3.11 -0.22 -4.90
N MET A 36 -2.48 -1.37 -4.62
CA MET A 36 -1.58 -2.02 -5.57
C MET A 36 -2.35 -2.57 -6.78
N LYS A 37 -3.48 -3.24 -6.55
CA LYS A 37 -4.36 -3.75 -7.62
C LYS A 37 -4.82 -2.60 -8.53
N ASP A 38 -5.26 -1.49 -7.96
CA ASP A 38 -5.75 -0.33 -8.71
C ASP A 38 -4.63 0.35 -9.50
N PHE A 39 -3.44 0.48 -8.89
CA PHE A 39 -2.25 0.99 -9.57
C PHE A 39 -1.89 0.12 -10.78
N LEU A 40 -1.79 -1.20 -10.61
CA LEU A 40 -1.42 -2.14 -11.69
C LEU A 40 -2.47 -2.15 -12.80
N THR A 41 -3.76 -2.15 -12.45
CA THR A 41 -4.86 -2.11 -13.43
C THR A 41 -4.82 -0.82 -14.24
N SER A 42 -4.62 0.32 -13.59
CA SER A 42 -4.53 1.63 -14.25
C SER A 42 -3.30 1.71 -15.15
N TYR A 43 -2.14 1.31 -14.63
CA TYR A 43 -0.87 1.31 -15.37
C TYR A 43 -0.94 0.40 -16.62
N ASN A 44 -1.50 -0.80 -16.49
CA ASN A 44 -1.69 -1.71 -17.61
C ASN A 44 -2.66 -1.13 -18.65
N SER A 45 -3.74 -0.49 -18.21
CA SER A 45 -4.74 0.11 -19.12
C SER A 45 -4.19 1.31 -19.88
N MET A 46 -3.29 2.09 -19.26
CA MET A 46 -2.58 3.19 -19.93
C MET A 46 -1.54 2.69 -20.95
N GLY A 47 -1.12 1.43 -20.85
CA GLY A 47 0.02 0.89 -21.56
C GLY A 47 1.32 1.19 -20.79
N PRO A 48 2.13 0.18 -20.45
CA PRO A 48 3.31 0.39 -19.61
C PRO A 48 4.37 1.31 -20.24
N ASP A 49 4.42 1.36 -21.57
CA ASP A 49 5.34 2.16 -22.39
C ASP A 49 4.61 3.27 -23.16
N SER A 50 3.55 3.82 -22.58
CA SER A 50 2.82 4.96 -23.15
C SER A 50 3.34 6.30 -22.62
N LYS A 51 3.04 7.37 -23.36
CA LYS A 51 3.40 8.74 -22.94
C LYS A 51 2.66 9.15 -21.67
N GLU A 52 1.50 8.53 -21.42
CA GLU A 52 0.64 8.78 -20.28
C GLU A 52 1.14 8.08 -19.01
N SER A 53 1.88 6.97 -19.15
CA SER A 53 2.36 6.16 -18.03
C SER A 53 3.51 6.83 -17.26
N GLU A 54 4.38 7.55 -17.96
CA GLU A 54 5.52 8.26 -17.38
C GLU A 54 5.11 9.30 -16.32
N PRO A 55 4.26 10.31 -16.63
CA PRO A 55 3.86 11.29 -15.63
C PRO A 55 3.07 10.64 -14.48
N PHE A 56 2.29 9.59 -14.75
CA PHE A 56 1.56 8.84 -13.73
C PHE A 56 2.51 8.19 -12.72
N ILE A 57 3.55 7.49 -13.17
CA ILE A 57 4.55 6.87 -12.29
C ILE A 57 5.34 7.95 -11.53
N ALA A 58 5.79 9.01 -12.23
CA ALA A 58 6.56 10.09 -11.63
C ALA A 58 5.80 10.79 -10.50
N GLU A 59 4.49 11.00 -10.66
CA GLU A 59 3.62 11.54 -9.62
C GLU A 59 3.50 10.60 -8.42
N LYS A 60 3.22 9.30 -8.65
CA LYS A 60 3.15 8.30 -7.58
C LYS A 60 4.45 8.25 -6.78
N LEU A 61 5.61 8.22 -7.44
CA LEU A 61 6.92 8.22 -6.79
C LEU A 61 7.14 9.47 -5.92
N ARG A 62 6.83 10.65 -6.46
CA ARG A 62 6.96 11.92 -5.73
C ARG A 62 6.05 11.98 -4.51
N ASN A 63 4.81 11.52 -4.64
CA ASN A 63 3.85 11.49 -3.54
C ASN A 63 4.28 10.51 -2.44
N VAL A 64 4.76 9.31 -2.81
CA VAL A 64 5.31 8.33 -1.85
C VAL A 64 6.48 8.93 -1.06
N ARG A 65 7.45 9.56 -1.74
CA ARG A 65 8.59 10.22 -1.06
C ARG A 65 8.13 11.30 -0.06
N LYS A 66 7.18 12.14 -0.45
CA LYS A 66 6.61 13.18 0.43
C LYS A 66 5.84 12.62 1.61
N THR A 67 5.20 11.46 1.48
CA THR A 67 4.49 10.81 2.58
C THR A 67 5.48 10.20 3.56
N ILE A 68 6.49 9.47 3.08
CA ILE A 68 7.53 8.87 3.92
C ILE A 68 8.29 9.93 4.69
N SER A 69 8.58 11.10 4.09
CA SER A 69 9.30 12.18 4.78
C SER A 69 8.53 12.83 5.94
N LYS A 70 7.25 12.48 6.15
CA LYS A 70 6.42 12.97 7.26
C LYS A 70 6.28 11.96 8.40
N ILE A 71 6.81 10.76 8.22
CA ILE A 71 6.88 9.69 9.22
C ILE A 71 8.18 9.88 10.00
#